data_AF-A0AAJ1U7Z0-F1
#
_entry.id   AF-A0AAJ1U7Z0-F1
#
_cell.length_a   1.000
_cell.length_b   1.000
_cell.length_c   1.000
_cell.angle_alpha   90.00
_cell.angle_beta   90.00
_cell.angle_gamma   90.00
#
_symmetry.space_group_name_H-M   'P 1'
#
loop_
_entity.id
_entity.type
_entity.pdbx_description
1 polymer ?
#
loop_
_entity_poly.entity_id
_entity_poly.type
_entity_poly.pdbx_seq_one_letter_code
_entity_poly.pdbx_strand_id
1 'polypeptide(L)'
;MIEWDAFTDDLVAALRAVGDRVFLIVSARGDDLAYVQFAGGPDDVAAEASGTHAGARTGFLADHGWQPPRRGEANWLSPFLVPATTAELRALAERCVAALRVAYGIKSPADLTYSAWREPQSAPRGVTWPKKRYDDLDPGEDPLRFPDLEPDHAAPTAPAEAEQRAWTAIAPDDVVHVLDHWATQAWPLAEDAAYDVATQLGWEIEVEDGKRYVVNRAGGLTVPDVAVEKRRGQLTRVRLWTTDAIRDVSRDSVAFLGDAFAASAAAGTTRWGPSTDAEVRRDNPLSRTRHWTLPNGARIGMSLSAKSVTAEVMSPQGVAWQRQDDDNYYSGH
;
A
#
# COMPACT_ATOMS: atom_id res chain seq x y z
N MET A 1 -19.44 18.47 16.64
CA MET A 1 -18.03 18.56 16.20
C MET A 1 -17.43 17.17 16.27
N ILE A 2 -17.41 16.55 17.46
CA ILE A 2 -16.93 15.18 17.72
C ILE A 2 -17.38 14.12 16.68
N GLU A 3 -18.65 14.10 16.27
CA GLU A 3 -19.17 13.06 15.35
C GLU A 3 -18.55 13.13 13.94
N TRP A 4 -18.38 14.33 13.39
CA TRP A 4 -17.75 14.51 12.09
C TRP A 4 -16.24 14.28 12.14
N ASP A 5 -15.61 14.59 13.28
CA ASP A 5 -14.19 14.32 13.49
C ASP A 5 -13.93 12.80 13.56
N ALA A 6 -14.79 12.06 14.28
CA ALA A 6 -14.75 10.59 14.31
C ALA A 6 -14.97 9.98 12.92
N PHE A 7 -15.98 10.45 12.18
CA PHE A 7 -16.20 10.02 10.79
C PHE A 7 -15.01 10.35 9.87
N THR A 8 -14.30 11.45 10.12
CA THR A 8 -13.07 11.78 9.37
C THR A 8 -12.00 10.72 9.60
N ASP A 9 -11.79 10.30 10.85
CA ASP A 9 -10.82 9.25 11.17
C ASP A 9 -11.22 7.89 10.56
N ASP A 10 -12.50 7.56 10.57
CA ASP A 10 -13.03 6.34 9.95
C ASP A 10 -12.87 6.36 8.41
N LEU A 11 -13.10 7.51 7.79
CA LEU A 11 -12.86 7.71 6.35
C LEU A 11 -11.37 7.61 6.01
N VAL A 12 -10.46 8.11 6.86
CA VAL A 12 -9.01 7.92 6.68
C VAL A 12 -8.64 6.43 6.68
N ALA A 13 -9.21 5.65 7.60
CA ALA A 13 -8.99 4.21 7.66
C ALA A 13 -9.50 3.51 6.39
N ALA A 14 -10.71 3.85 5.93
CA ALA A 14 -11.27 3.31 4.70
C ALA A 14 -10.45 3.68 3.46
N LEU A 15 -10.04 4.94 3.31
CA LEU A 15 -9.26 5.42 2.17
C LEU A 15 -7.91 4.71 2.02
N ARG A 16 -7.31 4.23 3.11
CA ARG A 16 -6.08 3.43 3.06
C ARG A 16 -6.28 2.09 2.35
N ALA A 17 -7.47 1.52 2.48
CA ALA A 17 -7.84 0.27 1.82
C ALA A 17 -8.34 0.48 0.38
N VAL A 18 -8.67 1.71 -0.04
CA VAL A 18 -8.94 2.07 -1.43
C VAL A 18 -7.63 2.04 -2.23
N GLY A 19 -7.36 0.92 -2.89
CA GLY A 19 -6.26 0.74 -3.83
C GLY A 19 -6.77 0.23 -5.18
N ASP A 20 -5.86 -0.35 -5.98
CA ASP A 20 -6.19 -0.85 -7.31
C ASP A 20 -7.49 -1.67 -7.36
N ARG A 21 -8.37 -1.32 -8.31
CA ARG A 21 -9.70 -1.90 -8.57
C ARG A 21 -10.74 -1.70 -7.47
N VAL A 22 -10.42 -0.98 -6.38
CA VAL A 22 -11.35 -0.72 -5.29
C VAL A 22 -12.12 0.58 -5.55
N PHE A 23 -13.43 0.50 -5.45
CA PHE A 23 -14.34 1.63 -5.56
C PHE A 23 -15.08 1.81 -4.24
N LEU A 24 -15.21 3.06 -3.81
CA LEU A 24 -15.95 3.45 -2.61
C LEU A 24 -16.79 4.67 -2.94
N ILE A 25 -18.07 4.64 -2.60
CA ILE A 25 -18.98 5.77 -2.71
C ILE A 25 -19.59 6.00 -1.32
N VAL A 26 -19.50 7.23 -0.83
CA VAL A 26 -20.20 7.68 0.38
C VAL A 26 -21.24 8.71 -0.02
N SER A 27 -22.50 8.45 0.27
CA SER A 27 -23.63 9.28 -0.15
C SER A 27 -24.62 9.54 0.98
N ALA A 28 -25.44 10.58 0.81
CA ALA A 28 -26.59 10.82 1.67
C ALA A 28 -27.64 9.71 1.48
N ARG A 29 -28.19 9.21 2.60
CA ARG A 29 -29.26 8.21 2.56
C ARG A 29 -30.50 8.79 1.90
N GLY A 30 -30.89 8.22 0.76
CA GLY A 30 -32.06 8.65 -0.01
C GLY A 30 -31.82 9.83 -0.95
N ASP A 31 -30.57 10.28 -1.10
CA ASP A 31 -30.16 11.25 -2.13
C ASP A 31 -28.80 10.84 -2.73
N ASP A 32 -28.88 10.01 -3.76
CA ASP A 32 -27.71 9.43 -4.45
C ASP A 32 -26.93 10.48 -5.26
N LEU A 33 -27.41 11.73 -5.34
CA LEU A 33 -26.69 12.83 -6.00
C LEU A 33 -25.78 13.59 -5.02
N ALA A 34 -25.97 13.47 -3.71
CA ALA A 34 -25.10 14.09 -2.70
C ALA A 34 -24.04 13.08 -2.22
N TYR A 35 -22.92 12.99 -2.95
CA TYR A 35 -21.89 11.99 -2.70
C TYR A 35 -20.46 12.49 -2.87
N VAL A 36 -19.54 11.73 -2.28
CA VAL A 36 -18.14 11.64 -2.67
C VAL A 36 -17.82 10.21 -3.09
N GLN A 37 -16.97 10.04 -4.10
CA GLN A 37 -16.59 8.72 -4.61
C GLN A 37 -15.09 8.62 -4.85
N PHE A 38 -14.60 7.39 -4.86
CA PHE A 38 -13.20 7.06 -5.03
C PHE A 38 -13.08 5.88 -5.98
N ALA A 39 -12.26 6.02 -7.02
CA ALA A 39 -11.84 4.92 -7.88
C ALA A 39 -10.33 4.73 -7.71
N GLY A 40 -9.95 3.60 -7.11
CA GLY A 40 -8.55 3.26 -6.88
C GLY A 40 -7.91 2.60 -8.09
N GLY A 41 -6.84 3.22 -8.58
CA GLY A 41 -5.94 2.67 -9.59
C GLY A 41 -4.67 2.09 -8.97
N PRO A 42 -3.73 1.62 -9.81
CA PRO A 42 -2.47 1.07 -9.35
C PRO A 42 -1.57 2.12 -8.70
N ASP A 43 -1.61 3.37 -9.18
CA ASP A 43 -0.68 4.44 -8.79
C ASP A 43 -1.37 5.71 -8.26
N ASP A 44 -2.67 5.82 -8.43
CA ASP A 44 -3.47 6.95 -7.99
C ASP A 44 -4.87 6.52 -7.54
N VAL A 45 -5.55 7.43 -6.84
CA VAL A 45 -6.97 7.32 -6.55
C VAL A 45 -7.65 8.57 -7.08
N ALA A 46 -8.62 8.36 -7.97
CA ALA A 46 -9.49 9.42 -8.44
C ALA A 46 -10.59 9.65 -7.39
N ALA A 47 -10.42 10.70 -6.58
CA ALA A 47 -11.44 11.16 -5.66
C ALA A 47 -12.32 12.21 -6.34
N GLU A 48 -13.63 12.05 -6.23
CA GLU A 48 -14.61 12.93 -6.86
C GLU A 48 -15.72 13.34 -5.89
N ALA A 49 -16.26 14.53 -6.09
CA ALA A 49 -17.46 15.02 -5.43
C ALA A 49 -18.51 15.41 -6.47
N SER A 50 -19.77 15.07 -6.23
CA SER A 50 -20.87 15.38 -7.14
C SER A 50 -20.96 16.88 -7.45
N GLY A 51 -20.97 17.24 -8.73
CA GLY A 51 -21.32 18.59 -9.18
C GLY A 51 -22.76 18.73 -9.68
N THR A 52 -23.56 17.67 -9.62
CA THR A 52 -24.94 17.66 -10.15
C THR A 52 -26.02 17.81 -9.08
N HIS A 53 -25.66 17.76 -7.80
CA HIS A 53 -26.62 17.96 -6.71
C HIS A 53 -27.19 19.40 -6.74
N ALA A 54 -28.50 19.52 -6.98
CA ALA A 54 -29.18 20.79 -7.23
C ALA A 54 -29.14 21.79 -6.06
N GLY A 55 -28.85 21.32 -4.83
CA GLY A 55 -28.66 22.15 -3.65
C GLY A 55 -27.20 22.47 -3.31
N ALA A 56 -26.24 21.98 -4.10
CA ALA A 56 -24.84 22.06 -3.76
C ALA A 56 -24.34 23.50 -3.78
N ARG A 57 -23.74 23.91 -2.66
CA ARG A 57 -23.04 25.20 -2.58
C ARG A 57 -21.64 25.04 -3.17
N THR A 58 -21.55 24.91 -4.50
CA THR A 58 -20.33 24.54 -5.24
C THR A 58 -19.14 25.47 -5.00
N GLY A 59 -19.37 26.74 -4.66
CA GLY A 59 -18.30 27.66 -4.22
C GLY A 59 -17.50 27.12 -3.03
N PHE A 60 -18.15 26.41 -2.09
CA PHE A 60 -17.46 25.79 -0.96
C PHE A 60 -16.61 24.59 -1.36
N LEU A 61 -16.90 23.90 -2.46
CA LEU A 61 -16.05 22.82 -2.94
C LEU A 61 -14.68 23.38 -3.36
N ALA A 62 -14.68 24.46 -4.15
CA ALA A 62 -13.46 25.16 -4.55
C ALA A 62 -12.66 25.67 -3.33
N ASP A 63 -13.34 26.29 -2.36
CA ASP A 63 -12.70 26.83 -1.15
C ASP A 63 -12.00 25.75 -0.30
N HIS A 64 -12.43 24.49 -0.42
CA HIS A 64 -11.84 23.34 0.29
C HIS A 64 -10.89 22.51 -0.59
N GLY A 65 -10.45 23.06 -1.73
CA GLY A 65 -9.42 22.50 -2.58
C GLY A 65 -9.89 21.48 -3.60
N TRP A 66 -11.21 21.35 -3.82
CA TRP A 66 -11.70 20.58 -4.97
C TRP A 66 -11.44 21.32 -6.28
N GLN A 67 -11.02 20.58 -7.30
CA GLN A 67 -10.85 21.10 -8.65
C GLN A 67 -12.19 21.12 -9.37
N PRO A 68 -12.54 22.21 -10.09
CA PRO A 68 -13.80 22.29 -10.82
C PRO A 68 -13.88 21.23 -11.93
N PRO A 69 -15.10 20.79 -12.30
CA PRO A 69 -15.29 19.82 -13.38
C PRO A 69 -14.70 20.32 -14.70
N ARG A 70 -14.12 19.41 -15.48
CA ARG A 70 -13.68 19.72 -16.85
C ARG A 70 -14.86 19.75 -17.80
N ARG A 71 -14.64 20.27 -19.02
CA ARG A 71 -15.70 20.34 -20.03
C ARG A 71 -16.24 18.94 -20.36
N GLY A 72 -17.51 18.71 -20.06
CA GLY A 72 -18.19 17.42 -20.30
C GLY A 72 -18.16 16.45 -19.12
N GLU A 73 -17.43 16.80 -18.05
CA GLU A 73 -17.46 16.11 -16.77
C GLU A 73 -18.40 16.85 -15.82
N ALA A 74 -19.07 16.10 -14.94
CA ALA A 74 -20.02 16.67 -13.99
C ALA A 74 -19.46 16.76 -12.57
N ASN A 75 -18.37 16.04 -12.26
CA ASN A 75 -17.86 15.91 -10.91
C ASN A 75 -16.65 16.80 -10.67
N TRP A 76 -16.54 17.26 -9.43
CA TRP A 76 -15.36 17.95 -8.91
C TRP A 76 -14.28 16.91 -8.59
N LEU A 77 -13.02 17.26 -8.79
CA LEU A 77 -11.91 16.30 -8.73
C LEU A 77 -10.92 16.64 -7.61
N SER A 78 -10.35 15.61 -7.00
CA SER A 78 -9.26 15.72 -6.04
C SER A 78 -8.34 14.50 -6.12
N PRO A 79 -7.69 14.25 -7.28
CA PRO A 79 -6.84 13.06 -7.42
C PRO A 79 -5.65 13.12 -6.46
N PHE A 80 -5.21 11.96 -5.99
CA PHE A 80 -3.99 11.83 -5.19
C PHE A 80 -3.22 10.56 -5.56
N LEU A 81 -1.91 10.57 -5.33
CA LEU A 81 -1.03 9.45 -5.65
C LEU A 81 -1.03 8.42 -4.52
N VAL A 82 -0.87 7.14 -4.85
CA VAL A 82 -0.70 6.06 -3.87
C VAL A 82 0.66 5.36 -4.02
N PRO A 83 1.30 4.91 -2.94
CA PRO A 83 0.85 5.00 -1.54
C PRO A 83 0.89 6.43 -0.99
N ALA A 84 -0.16 6.81 -0.27
CA ALA A 84 -0.28 8.10 0.41
C ALA A 84 0.01 7.97 1.90
N THR A 85 0.54 9.02 2.49
CA THR A 85 0.72 9.15 3.94
C THR A 85 -0.62 9.38 4.66
N THR A 86 -0.65 9.10 5.96
CA THR A 86 -1.78 9.38 6.85
C THR A 86 -2.18 10.85 6.81
N ALA A 87 -1.22 11.76 6.70
CA ALA A 87 -1.47 13.20 6.61
C ALA A 87 -2.19 13.56 5.30
N GLU A 88 -1.77 12.99 4.17
CA GLU A 88 -2.42 13.20 2.86
C GLU A 88 -3.83 12.61 2.85
N LEU A 89 -4.00 11.40 3.37
CA LEU A 89 -5.32 10.77 3.50
C LEU A 89 -6.25 11.58 4.41
N ARG A 90 -5.74 12.13 5.52
CA ARG A 90 -6.51 13.01 6.41
C ARG A 90 -6.93 14.29 5.72
N ALA A 91 -6.04 14.93 4.98
CA ALA A 91 -6.37 16.14 4.22
C ALA A 91 -7.47 15.86 3.17
N LEU A 92 -7.45 14.70 2.52
CA LEU A 92 -8.52 14.29 1.62
C LEU A 92 -9.84 14.02 2.36
N ALA A 93 -9.79 13.28 3.47
CA ALA A 93 -10.98 12.98 4.26
C ALA A 93 -11.66 14.25 4.78
N GLU A 94 -10.89 15.22 5.26
CA GLU A 94 -11.40 16.54 5.69
C GLU A 94 -12.07 17.29 4.53
N ARG A 95 -11.47 17.24 3.33
CA ARG A 95 -12.04 17.81 2.10
C ARG A 95 -13.36 17.13 1.70
N CYS A 96 -13.46 15.80 1.87
CA CYS A 96 -14.69 15.04 1.64
C CYS A 96 -15.78 15.38 2.66
N VAL A 97 -15.42 15.48 3.95
CA VAL A 97 -16.35 15.91 5.01
C VAL A 97 -16.86 17.32 4.77
N ALA A 98 -16.00 18.23 4.31
CA ALA A 98 -16.44 19.57 3.91
C ALA A 98 -17.45 19.54 2.75
N ALA A 99 -17.25 18.69 1.74
CA ALA A 99 -18.22 18.50 0.65
C ALA A 99 -19.57 18.00 1.19
N LEU A 100 -19.58 16.90 1.94
CA LEU A 100 -20.79 16.28 2.48
C LEU A 100 -21.55 17.22 3.44
N ARG A 101 -20.85 17.76 4.44
CA ARG A 101 -21.44 18.56 5.50
C ARG A 101 -21.76 19.99 5.06
N VAL A 102 -20.82 20.64 4.37
CA VAL A 102 -20.94 22.06 4.03
C VAL A 102 -21.54 22.22 2.65
N ALA A 103 -20.96 21.63 1.60
CA ALA A 103 -21.48 21.87 0.25
C ALA A 103 -22.89 21.27 0.04
N TYR A 104 -23.14 20.04 0.50
CA TYR A 104 -24.43 19.35 0.35
C TYR A 104 -25.37 19.52 1.55
N GLY A 105 -24.86 20.03 2.68
CA GLY A 105 -25.69 20.42 3.83
C GLY A 105 -26.17 19.26 4.70
N ILE A 106 -25.56 18.07 4.58
CA ILE A 106 -25.84 16.88 5.39
C ILE A 106 -25.55 17.20 6.87
N LYS A 107 -26.46 16.81 7.77
CA LYS A 107 -26.42 17.27 9.17
C LYS A 107 -25.54 16.38 10.04
N SER A 108 -25.65 15.07 9.86
CA SER A 108 -24.93 14.07 10.65
C SER A 108 -24.35 12.97 9.73
N PRO A 109 -23.18 12.39 10.08
CA PRO A 109 -22.68 11.16 9.46
C PRO A 109 -23.67 9.99 9.53
N ALA A 110 -24.56 9.92 10.51
CA ALA A 110 -25.59 8.87 10.60
C ALA A 110 -26.61 8.92 9.44
N ASP A 111 -26.70 10.06 8.75
CA ASP A 111 -27.48 10.26 7.53
C ASP A 111 -26.75 9.76 6.27
N LEU A 112 -25.53 9.25 6.40
CA LEU A 112 -24.75 8.70 5.29
C LEU A 112 -24.98 7.19 5.14
N THR A 113 -24.66 6.70 3.95
CA THR A 113 -24.47 5.30 3.63
C THR A 113 -23.25 5.17 2.73
N TYR A 114 -22.73 3.95 2.58
CA TYR A 114 -21.70 3.68 1.58
C TYR A 114 -22.06 2.48 0.71
N SER A 115 -21.50 2.46 -0.50
CA SER A 115 -21.37 1.28 -1.34
C SER A 115 -19.92 1.13 -1.75
N ALA A 116 -19.45 -0.12 -1.83
CA ALA A 116 -18.09 -0.39 -2.24
C ALA A 116 -17.97 -1.76 -2.88
N TRP A 117 -17.03 -1.88 -3.81
CA TRP A 117 -16.69 -3.12 -4.48
C TRP A 117 -15.24 -3.12 -4.92
N ARG A 118 -14.70 -4.30 -5.17
CA ARG A 118 -13.43 -4.51 -5.86
C ARG A 118 -13.71 -5.22 -7.17
N GLU A 119 -13.36 -4.62 -8.30
CA GLU A 119 -13.53 -5.26 -9.61
C GLU A 119 -12.66 -6.53 -9.73
N PRO A 120 -13.07 -7.54 -10.51
CA PRO A 120 -12.23 -8.70 -10.79
C PRO A 120 -10.89 -8.32 -11.44
N GLN A 121 -9.83 -9.02 -11.08
CA GLN A 121 -8.55 -8.90 -11.78
C GLN A 121 -8.70 -9.44 -13.20
N SER A 122 -8.17 -8.70 -14.16
CA SER A 122 -8.19 -9.07 -15.57
C SER A 122 -6.78 -9.29 -16.10
N ALA A 123 -6.65 -10.18 -17.10
CA ALA A 123 -5.40 -10.30 -17.83
C ALA A 123 -5.08 -9.00 -18.58
N PRO A 124 -3.79 -8.63 -18.74
CA PRO A 124 -3.39 -7.51 -19.57
C PRO A 124 -3.98 -7.64 -20.98
N ARG A 125 -4.42 -6.51 -21.54
CA ARG A 125 -5.06 -6.49 -22.85
C ARG A 125 -4.12 -7.06 -23.91
N GLY A 126 -4.62 -8.02 -24.69
CA GLY A 126 -3.86 -8.67 -25.77
C GLY A 126 -2.97 -9.83 -25.33
N VAL A 127 -3.02 -10.22 -24.06
CA VAL A 127 -2.31 -11.40 -23.54
C VAL A 127 -3.31 -12.54 -23.31
N THR A 128 -2.98 -13.72 -23.83
CA THR A 128 -3.73 -14.97 -23.58
C THR A 128 -2.94 -15.84 -22.61
N TRP A 129 -3.58 -16.31 -21.55
CA TRP A 129 -2.97 -17.21 -20.58
C TRP A 129 -3.56 -18.62 -20.61
N PRO A 130 -2.86 -19.63 -20.06
CA PRO A 130 -3.47 -20.92 -19.74
C PRO A 130 -4.65 -20.76 -18.77
N LYS A 131 -5.66 -21.64 -18.86
CA LYS A 131 -6.87 -21.60 -18.02
C LYS A 131 -6.56 -21.48 -16.52
N LYS A 132 -5.59 -22.25 -16.03
CA LYS A 132 -5.19 -22.24 -14.62
C LYS A 132 -4.80 -20.85 -14.12
N ARG A 133 -4.13 -20.05 -14.96
CA ARG A 133 -3.75 -18.68 -14.59
C ARG A 133 -4.95 -17.74 -14.51
N TYR A 134 -6.00 -17.97 -15.30
CA TYR A 134 -7.27 -17.25 -15.15
C TYR A 134 -8.02 -17.68 -13.89
N ASP A 135 -7.99 -18.97 -13.55
CA ASP A 135 -8.66 -19.50 -12.34
C ASP A 135 -8.04 -18.94 -11.04
N ASP A 136 -6.75 -18.56 -11.09
CA ASP A 136 -6.03 -17.95 -9.96
C ASP A 136 -6.19 -16.42 -9.86
N LEU A 137 -6.88 -15.77 -10.82
CA LEU A 137 -7.18 -14.34 -10.74
C LEU A 137 -8.12 -14.04 -9.58
N ASP A 138 -7.88 -12.90 -8.93
CA ASP A 138 -8.79 -12.37 -7.91
C ASP A 138 -10.17 -12.08 -8.56
N PRO A 139 -11.25 -12.77 -8.15
CA PRO A 139 -12.56 -12.59 -8.76
C PRO A 139 -13.22 -11.26 -8.37
N GLY A 140 -12.59 -10.45 -7.53
CA GLY A 140 -13.20 -9.24 -6.98
C GLY A 140 -14.08 -9.54 -5.77
N GLU A 141 -14.75 -8.52 -5.27
CA GLU A 141 -15.65 -8.60 -4.11
C GLU A 141 -16.74 -7.52 -4.22
N ASP A 142 -18.00 -7.92 -4.14
CA ASP A 142 -19.16 -7.02 -4.14
C ASP A 142 -20.29 -7.63 -3.27
N PRO A 143 -20.70 -6.99 -2.15
CA PRO A 143 -20.16 -5.74 -1.63
C PRO A 143 -18.84 -5.93 -0.89
N LEU A 144 -17.90 -4.99 -1.07
CA LEU A 144 -16.70 -4.89 -0.25
C LEU A 144 -17.02 -4.20 1.08
N ARG A 145 -16.57 -4.78 2.19
CA ARG A 145 -16.86 -4.28 3.54
C ARG A 145 -15.75 -3.35 4.05
N PHE A 146 -16.17 -2.21 4.62
CA PHE A 146 -15.30 -1.28 5.36
C PHE A 146 -15.81 -1.19 6.79
N PRO A 147 -15.28 -2.00 7.72
CA PRO A 147 -15.77 -2.04 9.10
C PRO A 147 -15.83 -0.68 9.78
N ASP A 148 -14.86 0.20 9.50
CA ASP A 148 -14.81 1.55 10.08
C ASP A 148 -15.97 2.46 9.61
N LEU A 149 -16.60 2.16 8.47
CA LEU A 149 -17.74 2.92 7.95
C LEU A 149 -19.10 2.28 8.27
N GLU A 150 -19.13 1.13 8.96
CA GLU A 150 -20.38 0.48 9.31
C GLU A 150 -21.06 1.19 10.50
N PRO A 151 -22.38 1.43 10.44
CA PRO A 151 -23.09 2.24 11.45
C PRO A 151 -23.10 1.63 12.85
N ASP A 152 -22.88 0.31 12.98
CA ASP A 152 -22.81 -0.41 14.26
C ASP A 152 -21.36 -0.60 14.75
N HIS A 153 -20.37 -0.02 14.07
CA HIS A 153 -18.99 -0.11 14.50
C HIS A 153 -18.80 0.69 15.79
N ALA A 154 -18.74 -0.02 16.92
CA ALA A 154 -18.25 0.57 18.15
C ALA A 154 -16.82 1.01 17.90
N ALA A 155 -16.55 2.32 18.01
CA ALA A 155 -15.19 2.85 17.98
C ALA A 155 -14.31 1.95 18.84
N PRO A 156 -13.18 1.44 18.33
CA PRO A 156 -12.30 0.60 19.12
C PRO A 156 -12.03 1.33 20.43
N THR A 157 -12.29 0.66 21.54
CA THR A 157 -12.02 1.22 22.86
C THR A 157 -10.58 1.69 22.83
N ALA A 158 -10.35 2.96 23.17
CA ALA A 158 -9.02 3.55 23.15
C ALA A 158 -8.03 2.53 23.72
N PRO A 159 -6.94 2.21 23.02
CA PRO A 159 -5.98 1.26 23.55
C PRO A 159 -5.61 1.76 24.95
N ALA A 160 -5.56 0.83 25.92
CA ALA A 160 -4.96 1.15 27.21
C ALA A 160 -3.64 1.88 26.95
N GLU A 161 -3.32 2.92 27.72
CA GLU A 161 -2.09 3.73 27.61
C GLU A 161 -0.76 2.94 27.65
N ALA A 162 -0.81 1.61 27.65
CA ALA A 162 0.30 0.68 27.51
C ALA A 162 0.19 -0.02 26.14
N GLU A 163 0.95 0.26 25.10
CA GLU A 163 2.27 0.84 24.99
C GLU A 163 2.28 1.81 23.79
N GLN A 164 2.46 3.12 24.02
CA GLN A 164 3.14 3.95 23.01
C GLN A 164 4.60 3.48 22.93
N ARG A 165 4.83 2.30 22.36
CA ARG A 165 6.16 2.00 21.82
C ARG A 165 6.34 2.94 20.64
N ALA A 166 7.40 3.74 20.68
CA ALA A 166 7.90 4.37 19.47
C ALA A 166 8.37 3.23 18.55
N TRP A 167 7.50 2.76 17.66
CA TRP A 167 7.92 1.85 16.61
C TRP A 167 8.98 2.52 15.77
N THR A 168 9.99 1.75 15.38
CA THR A 168 11.11 2.27 14.61
C THR A 168 11.02 1.83 13.16
N ALA A 169 11.45 2.72 12.27
CA ALA A 169 11.62 2.46 10.85
C ALA A 169 13.02 2.90 10.42
N ILE A 170 13.61 2.17 9.47
CA ILE A 170 14.82 2.62 8.78
C ILE A 170 14.44 3.87 7.95
N ALA A 171 15.31 4.86 7.90
CA ALA A 171 15.07 6.06 7.11
C ALA A 171 14.88 5.69 5.62
N PRO A 172 13.95 6.32 4.88
CA PRO A 172 13.68 5.99 3.48
C PRO A 172 14.93 5.98 2.58
N ASP A 173 15.82 6.96 2.75
CA ASP A 173 17.06 7.05 1.98
C ASP A 173 18.05 5.92 2.32
N ASP A 174 18.10 5.49 3.59
CA ASP A 174 18.93 4.35 4.02
C ASP A 174 18.37 3.03 3.46
N VAL A 175 17.04 2.87 3.42
CA VAL A 175 16.41 1.71 2.76
C VAL A 175 16.81 1.66 1.29
N VAL A 176 16.68 2.78 0.57
CA VAL A 176 17.06 2.88 -0.84
C VAL A 176 18.56 2.59 -1.02
N HIS A 177 19.42 3.16 -0.18
CA HIS A 177 20.86 2.94 -0.23
C HIS A 177 21.23 1.46 -0.08
N VAL A 178 20.66 0.77 0.92
CA VAL A 178 20.88 -0.67 1.16
C VAL A 178 20.44 -1.48 -0.05
N LEU A 179 19.23 -1.24 -0.57
CA LEU A 179 18.69 -2.00 -1.70
C LEU A 179 19.50 -1.75 -2.98
N ASP A 180 19.93 -0.52 -3.22
CA ASP A 180 20.77 -0.17 -4.37
C ASP A 180 22.14 -0.83 -4.29
N HIS A 181 22.75 -0.86 -3.10
CA HIS A 181 24.02 -1.55 -2.87
C HIS A 181 23.93 -3.03 -3.22
N TRP A 182 22.88 -3.73 -2.77
CA TRP A 182 22.66 -5.13 -3.14
C TRP A 182 22.34 -5.32 -4.62
N ALA A 183 21.49 -4.46 -5.19
CA ALA A 183 21.02 -4.64 -6.56
C ALA A 183 22.10 -4.38 -7.62
N THR A 184 23.12 -3.58 -7.28
CA THR A 184 24.23 -3.20 -8.17
C THR A 184 25.44 -4.15 -8.10
N GLN A 185 25.36 -5.22 -7.30
CA GLN A 185 26.43 -6.22 -7.22
C GLN A 185 26.68 -6.94 -8.55
N ALA A 186 27.90 -7.48 -8.70
CA ALA A 186 28.29 -8.26 -9.86
C ALA A 186 27.68 -9.68 -9.79
N TRP A 187 26.43 -9.81 -10.25
CA TRP A 187 25.71 -11.08 -10.29
C TRP A 187 26.28 -12.07 -11.32
N PRO A 188 26.23 -13.40 -11.07
CA PRO A 188 25.70 -14.05 -9.88
C PRO A 188 26.65 -13.99 -8.68
N LEU A 189 26.09 -13.82 -7.47
CA LEU A 189 26.86 -13.86 -6.23
C LEU A 189 26.85 -15.26 -5.61
N ALA A 190 28.04 -15.73 -5.23
CA ALA A 190 28.20 -16.87 -4.34
C ALA A 190 27.83 -16.49 -2.90
N GLU A 191 27.57 -17.48 -2.06
CA GLU A 191 27.16 -17.28 -0.67
C GLU A 191 28.21 -16.53 0.17
N ASP A 192 29.50 -16.87 0.05
CA ASP A 192 30.54 -16.17 0.80
C ASP A 192 30.65 -14.69 0.41
N ALA A 193 30.53 -14.40 -0.90
CA ALA A 193 30.51 -13.03 -1.40
C ALA A 193 29.28 -12.25 -0.89
N ALA A 194 28.15 -12.92 -0.62
CA ALA A 194 26.99 -12.26 -0.03
C ALA A 194 27.27 -11.79 1.41
N TYR A 195 28.00 -12.60 2.21
CA TYR A 195 28.40 -12.17 3.54
C TYR A 195 29.39 -11.00 3.49
N ASP A 196 30.32 -10.99 2.52
CA ASP A 196 31.20 -9.85 2.31
C ASP A 196 30.40 -8.57 2.00
N VAL A 197 29.40 -8.64 1.13
CA VAL A 197 28.50 -7.52 0.82
C VAL A 197 27.75 -7.05 2.07
N ALA A 198 27.25 -7.95 2.91
CA ALA A 198 26.59 -7.60 4.16
C ALA A 198 27.55 -6.86 5.12
N THR A 199 28.79 -7.34 5.28
CA THR A 199 29.77 -6.67 6.15
C THR A 199 30.18 -5.28 5.67
N GLN A 200 30.16 -5.03 4.35
CA GLN A 200 30.39 -3.68 3.79
C GLN A 200 29.29 -2.68 4.20
N LEU A 201 28.08 -3.15 4.46
CA LEU A 201 26.98 -2.36 5.02
C LEU A 201 27.05 -2.22 6.54
N GLY A 202 28.10 -2.75 7.18
CA GLY A 202 28.25 -2.79 8.63
C GLY A 202 27.33 -3.81 9.31
N TRP A 203 26.76 -4.76 8.55
CA TRP A 203 25.92 -5.81 9.11
C TRP A 203 26.76 -6.93 9.72
N GLU A 204 26.17 -7.61 10.70
CA GLU A 204 26.84 -8.65 11.45
C GLU A 204 26.50 -10.03 10.87
N ILE A 205 27.46 -10.95 10.98
CA ILE A 205 27.26 -12.35 10.64
C ILE A 205 27.26 -13.16 11.92
N GLU A 206 26.12 -13.73 12.27
CA GLU A 206 25.97 -14.61 13.41
C GLU A 206 26.02 -16.06 13.00
N VAL A 207 26.49 -16.93 13.90
CA VAL A 207 26.56 -18.37 13.66
C VAL A 207 25.76 -19.10 14.73
N GLU A 208 24.68 -19.75 14.31
CA GLU A 208 23.83 -20.58 15.17
C GLU A 208 23.71 -21.97 14.53
N ASP A 209 23.94 -23.03 15.31
CA ASP A 209 23.93 -24.43 14.85
C ASP A 209 24.76 -24.69 13.57
N GLY A 210 25.90 -23.99 13.45
CA GLY A 210 26.80 -24.10 12.29
C GLY A 210 26.28 -23.44 11.01
N LYS A 211 25.17 -22.70 11.08
CA LYS A 211 24.61 -21.90 9.98
C LYS A 211 24.91 -20.43 10.21
N ARG A 212 25.29 -19.73 9.14
CA ARG A 212 25.52 -18.28 9.15
C ARG A 212 24.21 -17.55 8.88
N TYR A 213 23.97 -16.49 9.65
CA TYR A 213 22.81 -15.60 9.54
C TYR A 213 23.31 -14.16 9.39
N VAL A 214 22.64 -13.39 8.54
CA VAL A 214 22.93 -11.96 8.38
C VAL A 214 21.99 -11.19 9.29
N VAL A 215 22.56 -10.28 10.09
CA VAL A 215 21.82 -9.48 11.07
C VAL A 215 22.06 -8.00 10.79
N ASN A 216 20.99 -7.29 10.47
CA ASN A 216 20.96 -5.85 10.32
C ASN A 216 20.44 -5.20 11.61
N ARG A 217 21.35 -4.73 12.46
CA ARG A 217 21.01 -3.97 13.67
C ARG A 217 20.80 -2.48 13.41
N ALA A 218 20.93 -2.02 12.17
CA ALA A 218 20.70 -0.61 11.84
C ALA A 218 19.26 -0.22 12.19
N GLY A 219 19.10 0.94 12.81
CA GLY A 219 17.80 1.45 13.20
C GLY A 219 17.16 0.74 14.40
N GLY A 220 17.82 -0.22 15.07
CA GLY A 220 17.30 -0.82 16.31
C GLY A 220 15.96 -1.55 16.15
N LEU A 221 15.70 -2.12 14.97
CA LEU A 221 14.46 -2.85 14.69
C LEU A 221 14.30 -4.09 15.60
N THR A 222 13.06 -4.39 15.93
CA THR A 222 12.64 -5.58 16.69
C THR A 222 12.95 -6.91 16.00
N VAL A 223 13.06 -6.92 14.66
CA VAL A 223 13.47 -8.08 13.86
C VAL A 223 14.67 -7.66 13.00
N PRO A 224 15.91 -7.94 13.45
CA PRO A 224 17.11 -7.55 12.72
C PRO A 224 17.51 -8.56 11.64
N ASP A 225 16.83 -9.70 11.56
CA ASP A 225 17.19 -10.79 10.65
C ASP A 225 17.07 -10.37 9.19
N VAL A 226 18.09 -10.75 8.40
CA VAL A 226 18.08 -10.61 6.95
C VAL A 226 18.01 -12.00 6.34
N ALA A 227 16.93 -12.27 5.61
CA ALA A 227 16.75 -13.53 4.90
C ALA A 227 17.59 -13.52 3.61
N VAL A 228 18.47 -14.51 3.49
CA VAL A 228 19.34 -14.72 2.33
C VAL A 228 18.94 -16.06 1.69
N GLU A 229 18.25 -15.99 0.54
CA GLU A 229 17.78 -17.18 -0.17
C GLU A 229 18.74 -17.56 -1.30
N LYS A 230 18.94 -18.87 -1.47
CA LYS A 230 19.84 -19.41 -2.49
C LYS A 230 19.18 -20.52 -3.31
N ARG A 231 19.57 -20.60 -4.58
CA ARG A 231 19.24 -21.71 -5.47
C ARG A 231 20.47 -22.08 -6.27
N ARG A 232 20.79 -23.37 -6.33
CA ARG A 232 21.96 -23.92 -7.05
C ARG A 232 23.29 -23.24 -6.65
N GLY A 233 23.45 -22.95 -5.37
CA GLY A 233 24.67 -22.34 -4.81
C GLY A 233 24.84 -20.84 -5.10
N GLN A 234 23.83 -20.19 -5.70
CA GLN A 234 23.84 -18.78 -6.01
C GLN A 234 22.76 -18.04 -5.21
N LEU A 235 23.07 -16.82 -4.80
CA LEU A 235 22.14 -15.92 -4.13
C LEU A 235 21.02 -15.51 -5.10
N THR A 236 19.77 -15.70 -4.67
CA THR A 236 18.57 -15.37 -5.45
C THR A 236 17.82 -14.19 -4.90
N ARG A 237 17.73 -14.09 -3.58
CA ARG A 237 16.97 -13.04 -2.90
C ARG A 237 17.65 -12.66 -1.59
N VAL A 238 17.67 -11.37 -1.31
CA VAL A 238 17.92 -10.81 0.02
C VAL A 238 16.66 -10.09 0.45
N ARG A 239 16.14 -10.37 1.64
CA ARG A 239 14.95 -9.72 2.20
C ARG A 239 15.24 -9.26 3.63
N LEU A 240 14.79 -8.06 3.97
CA LEU A 240 14.93 -7.46 5.28
C LEU A 240 13.64 -6.76 5.72
N TRP A 241 13.48 -6.61 7.03
CA TRP A 241 12.51 -5.69 7.60
C TRP A 241 13.03 -4.25 7.51
N THR A 242 12.14 -3.31 7.25
CA THR A 242 12.44 -1.87 7.25
C THR A 242 11.71 -1.14 8.37
N THR A 243 10.85 -1.84 9.11
CA THR A 243 10.12 -1.36 10.28
C THR A 243 10.16 -2.41 11.37
N ASP A 244 9.75 -2.01 12.58
CA ASP A 244 9.35 -2.95 13.60
C ASP A 244 8.24 -3.89 13.13
N ALA A 245 8.25 -5.10 13.73
CA ALA A 245 7.19 -6.08 13.57
C ALA A 245 6.09 -5.82 14.62
N ILE A 246 4.89 -5.51 14.14
CA ILE A 246 3.71 -5.24 14.95
C ILE A 246 3.12 -6.56 15.45
N ARG A 247 2.97 -6.67 16.77
CA ARG A 247 2.33 -7.82 17.42
C ARG A 247 0.81 -7.69 17.38
N ASP A 248 0.33 -6.54 17.85
CA ASP A 248 -1.08 -6.19 17.98
C ASP A 248 -1.43 -5.06 17.00
N VAL A 249 -2.27 -5.38 16.02
CA VAL A 249 -2.63 -4.46 14.94
C VAL A 249 -3.67 -3.46 15.44
N SER A 250 -3.37 -2.18 15.30
CA SER A 250 -4.21 -1.03 15.67
C SER A 250 -4.21 0.02 14.54
N ARG A 251 -5.12 1.01 14.63
CA ARG A 251 -5.13 2.15 13.70
C ARG A 251 -3.79 2.87 13.67
N ASP A 252 -3.16 3.07 14.83
CA ASP A 252 -1.85 3.72 14.93
C ASP A 252 -0.74 2.91 14.27
N SER A 253 -0.74 1.57 14.46
CA SER A 253 0.26 0.72 13.80
C SER A 253 0.08 0.70 12.28
N VAL A 254 -1.17 0.72 11.82
CA VAL A 254 -1.49 0.75 10.40
C VAL A 254 -1.08 2.09 9.80
N ALA A 255 -1.31 3.19 10.52
CA ALA A 255 -0.85 4.53 10.18
C ALA A 255 0.67 4.56 10.01
N PHE A 256 1.39 4.17 11.05
CA PHE A 256 2.85 4.09 11.08
C PHE A 256 3.43 3.25 9.93
N LEU A 257 2.95 2.02 9.73
CA LEU A 257 3.47 1.13 8.68
C LEU A 257 3.19 1.69 7.28
N GLY A 258 2.01 2.25 7.05
CA GLY A 258 1.68 2.85 5.76
C GLY A 258 2.50 4.11 5.48
N ASP A 259 2.81 4.93 6.50
CA ASP A 259 3.66 6.10 6.35
C ASP A 259 5.10 5.72 6.02
N ALA A 260 5.66 4.72 6.73
CA ALA A 260 6.98 4.19 6.46
C ALA A 260 7.08 3.59 5.04
N PHE A 261 6.05 2.84 4.62
CA PHE A 261 5.97 2.30 3.26
C PHE A 261 5.86 3.40 2.21
N ALA A 262 4.99 4.38 2.39
CA ALA A 262 4.78 5.47 1.45
C ALA A 262 6.06 6.29 1.24
N ALA A 263 6.72 6.67 2.32
CA ALA A 263 7.97 7.42 2.27
C ALA A 263 9.09 6.63 1.56
N SER A 264 9.24 5.34 1.88
CA SER A 264 10.26 4.47 1.25
C SER A 264 9.98 4.22 -0.22
N ALA A 265 8.71 4.02 -0.61
CA ALA A 265 8.30 3.85 -2.00
C ALA A 265 8.50 5.13 -2.83
N ALA A 266 8.26 6.31 -2.24
CA ALA A 266 8.52 7.60 -2.88
C ALA A 266 10.02 7.82 -3.12
N ALA A 267 10.86 7.51 -2.14
CA ALA A 267 12.32 7.55 -2.29
C ALA A 267 12.80 6.56 -3.37
N GLY A 268 12.28 5.34 -3.37
CA GLY A 268 12.56 4.34 -4.40
C GLY A 268 12.15 4.78 -5.81
N THR A 269 10.98 5.41 -5.95
CA THR A 269 10.49 5.95 -7.22
C THR A 269 11.40 7.06 -7.75
N THR A 270 11.90 7.91 -6.86
CA THR A 270 12.88 8.95 -7.22
C THR A 270 14.19 8.33 -7.70
N ARG A 271 14.65 7.24 -7.07
CA ARG A 271 15.94 6.60 -7.38
C ARG A 271 15.90 5.70 -8.62
N TRP A 272 14.85 4.93 -8.81
CA TRP A 272 14.76 3.87 -9.84
C TRP A 272 13.71 4.13 -10.92
N GLY A 273 12.95 5.22 -10.82
CA GLY A 273 11.84 5.53 -11.70
C GLY A 273 10.51 4.92 -11.24
N PRO A 274 9.45 4.99 -12.06
CA PRO A 274 8.14 4.46 -11.68
C PRO A 274 8.21 2.96 -11.37
N SER A 275 7.49 2.52 -10.35
CA SER A 275 7.34 1.09 -10.07
C SER A 275 6.62 0.39 -11.23
N THR A 276 7.00 -0.85 -11.53
CA THR A 276 6.41 -1.61 -12.62
C THR A 276 5.07 -2.23 -12.26
N ASP A 277 4.84 -2.55 -10.97
CA ASP A 277 3.63 -3.25 -10.53
C ASP A 277 3.23 -2.84 -9.10
N ALA A 278 1.92 -2.76 -8.88
CA ALA A 278 1.28 -2.71 -7.57
C ALA A 278 0.51 -4.02 -7.37
N GLU A 279 0.91 -4.87 -6.43
CA GLU A 279 0.15 -6.08 -6.11
C GLU A 279 -0.57 -5.93 -4.77
N VAL A 280 -1.87 -6.25 -4.77
CA VAL A 280 -2.70 -6.37 -3.57
C VAL A 280 -2.98 -7.85 -3.35
N ARG A 281 -2.68 -8.36 -2.16
CA ARG A 281 -3.01 -9.74 -1.83
C ARG A 281 -4.52 -9.90 -1.65
N ARG A 282 -5.07 -10.96 -2.24
CA ARG A 282 -6.51 -11.27 -2.20
C ARG A 282 -7.05 -11.36 -0.77
N ASP A 283 -6.28 -11.92 0.14
CA ASP A 283 -6.62 -12.20 1.54
C ASP A 283 -6.31 -11.06 2.51
N ASN A 284 -5.63 -10.00 2.07
CA ASN A 284 -5.28 -8.88 2.92
C ASN A 284 -5.35 -7.55 2.14
N PRO A 285 -6.45 -6.78 2.27
CA PRO A 285 -6.65 -5.53 1.54
C PRO A 285 -5.68 -4.42 1.96
N LEU A 286 -5.00 -4.55 3.11
CA LEU A 286 -3.93 -3.64 3.53
C LEU A 286 -2.57 -4.01 2.92
N SER A 287 -2.44 -5.20 2.33
CA SER A 287 -1.20 -5.59 1.68
C SER A 287 -1.03 -4.82 0.39
N ARG A 288 0.16 -4.22 0.24
CA ARG A 288 0.58 -3.49 -0.95
C ARG A 288 2.01 -3.90 -1.25
N THR A 289 2.30 -4.21 -2.49
CA THR A 289 3.67 -4.45 -2.93
C THR A 289 4.01 -3.54 -4.10
N ARG A 290 5.23 -2.98 -4.08
CA ARG A 290 5.81 -2.20 -5.17
C ARG A 290 7.06 -2.88 -5.68
N HIS A 291 7.21 -2.95 -7.01
CA HIS A 291 8.38 -3.52 -7.65
C HIS A 291 9.07 -2.52 -8.58
N TRP A 292 10.40 -2.60 -8.68
CA TRP A 292 11.21 -1.92 -9.68
C TRP A 292 12.09 -2.93 -10.39
N THR A 293 12.02 -2.97 -11.72
CA THR A 293 12.92 -3.79 -12.54
C THR A 293 14.07 -2.92 -13.03
N LEU A 294 15.29 -3.29 -12.66
CA LEU A 294 16.49 -2.53 -13.01
C LEU A 294 17.05 -2.93 -14.39
N PRO A 295 17.87 -2.08 -15.03
CA PRO A 295 18.47 -2.39 -16.33
C PRO A 295 19.34 -3.65 -16.37
N ASN A 296 19.92 -4.05 -15.23
CA ASN A 296 20.72 -5.28 -15.12
C ASN A 296 19.86 -6.55 -14.94
N GLY A 297 18.53 -6.42 -14.93
CA GLY A 297 17.59 -7.52 -14.75
C GLY A 297 17.30 -7.88 -13.28
N ALA A 298 17.95 -7.24 -12.31
CA ALA A 298 17.58 -7.39 -10.90
C ALA A 298 16.21 -6.73 -10.63
N ARG A 299 15.52 -7.19 -9.58
CA ARG A 299 14.25 -6.61 -9.15
C ARG A 299 14.33 -6.19 -7.68
N ILE A 300 13.91 -4.97 -7.40
CA ILE A 300 13.71 -4.48 -6.03
C ILE A 300 12.23 -4.59 -5.71
N GLY A 301 11.91 -5.03 -4.51
CA GLY A 301 10.54 -5.10 -4.00
C GLY A 301 10.39 -4.46 -2.63
N MET A 302 9.25 -3.82 -2.40
CA MET A 302 8.80 -3.35 -1.09
C MET A 302 7.41 -3.88 -0.85
N SER A 303 7.16 -4.44 0.33
CA SER A 303 5.87 -5.00 0.70
C SER A 303 5.42 -4.45 2.04
N LEU A 304 4.23 -3.86 2.04
CA LEU A 304 3.42 -3.57 3.21
C LEU A 304 2.53 -4.77 3.53
N SER A 305 2.48 -5.09 4.82
CA SER A 305 1.51 -6.01 5.40
C SER A 305 0.85 -5.38 6.62
N ALA A 306 -0.13 -6.06 7.21
CA ALA A 306 -0.74 -5.61 8.47
C ALA A 306 0.25 -5.56 9.64
N LYS A 307 1.42 -6.20 9.54
CA LYS A 307 2.36 -6.36 10.67
C LYS A 307 3.75 -5.80 10.45
N SER A 308 4.13 -5.45 9.23
CA SER A 308 5.47 -4.92 8.94
C SER A 308 5.56 -4.37 7.54
N VAL A 309 6.60 -3.57 7.31
CA VAL A 309 7.14 -3.29 5.98
C VAL A 309 8.43 -4.08 5.79
N THR A 310 8.54 -4.75 4.66
CA THR A 310 9.76 -5.46 4.26
C THR A 310 10.22 -4.98 2.91
N ALA A 311 11.52 -5.05 2.66
CA ALA A 311 12.10 -4.81 1.36
C ALA A 311 12.93 -6.01 0.91
N GLU A 312 13.07 -6.19 -0.41
CA GLU A 312 13.87 -7.26 -0.98
C GLU A 312 14.60 -6.83 -2.26
N VAL A 313 15.71 -7.49 -2.51
CA VAL A 313 16.42 -7.49 -3.79
C VAL A 313 16.44 -8.91 -4.31
N MET A 314 15.98 -9.10 -5.54
CA MET A 314 16.07 -10.35 -6.27
C MET A 314 17.13 -10.22 -7.37
N SER A 315 18.04 -11.19 -7.43
CA SER A 315 19.07 -11.23 -8.46
C SER A 315 18.46 -11.45 -9.84
N PRO A 316 19.16 -11.11 -10.94
CA PRO A 316 18.68 -11.38 -12.29
C PRO A 316 18.34 -12.86 -12.53
N GLN A 317 19.14 -13.77 -11.94
CA GLN A 317 18.90 -15.21 -12.00
C GLN A 317 17.67 -15.60 -11.18
N GLY A 318 17.50 -15.01 -9.99
CA GLY A 318 16.30 -15.18 -9.17
C GLY A 318 15.02 -14.77 -9.90
N VAL A 319 15.03 -13.63 -10.58
CA VAL A 319 13.90 -13.15 -11.40
C VAL A 319 13.60 -14.11 -12.54
N ALA A 320 14.63 -14.56 -13.27
CA ALA A 320 14.47 -15.52 -14.36
C ALA A 320 13.90 -16.87 -13.87
N TRP A 321 14.37 -17.34 -12.72
CA TRP A 321 13.88 -18.57 -12.12
C TRP A 321 12.45 -18.46 -11.59
N GLN A 322 12.09 -17.33 -10.98
CA GLN A 322 10.70 -17.11 -10.56
C GLN A 322 9.77 -17.14 -11.77
N ARG A 323 10.13 -16.47 -12.86
CA ARG A 323 9.34 -16.52 -14.11
C ARG A 323 9.21 -17.94 -14.64
N GLN A 324 10.29 -18.71 -14.62
CA GLN A 324 10.26 -20.12 -15.04
C GLN A 324 9.35 -20.97 -14.13
N ASP A 325 9.41 -20.78 -12.82
CA ASP A 325 8.58 -21.50 -11.87
C ASP A 325 7.09 -21.12 -12.04
N ASP A 326 6.79 -19.83 -12.26
CA ASP A 326 5.45 -19.35 -12.59
C ASP A 326 4.96 -19.98 -13.90
N ASP A 327 5.77 -19.95 -14.96
CA ASP A 327 5.44 -20.55 -16.25
C ASP A 327 5.20 -22.07 -16.11
N ASN A 328 6.03 -22.78 -15.36
CA ASN A 328 5.83 -24.22 -15.07
C ASN A 328 4.54 -24.46 -14.28
N TYR A 329 4.28 -23.64 -13.26
CA TYR A 329 3.09 -23.75 -12.43
C TYR A 329 1.81 -23.53 -13.25
N TYR A 330 1.80 -22.54 -14.14
CA TYR A 330 0.63 -22.21 -14.96
C TYR A 330 0.50 -23.03 -16.25
N SER A 331 1.59 -23.61 -16.76
CA SER A 331 1.57 -24.43 -17.98
C SER A 331 1.02 -25.83 -17.77
N GLY A 332 0.98 -26.34 -16.53
CA GLY A 332 0.27 -27.57 -16.17
C GLY A 332 0.60 -28.76 -17.07
N HIS A 333 1.76 -29.38 -16.86
CA HIS A 333 1.88 -30.82 -17.08
C HIS A 333 1.16 -31.59 -15.98
#